data_AF-A0A3N6PP76-F1
#
_entry.id   AF-A0A3N6PP76-F1
#
_cell.length_a   1.000
_cell.length_b   1.000
_cell.length_c   1.000
_cell.angle_alpha   90.00
_cell.angle_beta   90.00
_cell.angle_gamma   90.00
#
_symmetry.space_group_name_H-M   'P 1'
#
loop_
_entity.id
_entity.type
_entity.pdbx_description
1 polymer ?
#
loop_
_entity_poly.entity_id
_entity_poly.type
_entity_poly.pdbx_seq_one_letter_code
_entity_poly.pdbx_strand_id
1 'polypeptide(L)'
;MKFLAAITLVISLIYFSLSAPVIAANSEDINHLLQDNWCVSFLWKQCDLSEIDLHETNLNNANLSGANLTGVNFQGADLNGADFSGANLTGANLTGANLSQRWLKTRALPTGERR
;
A
#
# COMPACT_ATOMS: atom_id res chain seq x y z
N MET A 1 23.83 9.96 18.01
CA MET A 1 23.55 11.07 17.07
C MET A 1 24.51 11.17 15.86
N LYS A 2 25.42 10.22 15.59
CA LYS A 2 26.34 10.30 14.44
C LYS A 2 25.97 9.41 13.22
N PHE A 3 25.02 8.48 13.37
CA PHE A 3 24.64 7.56 12.28
C PHE A 3 23.47 8.06 11.42
N LEU A 4 22.58 8.88 11.98
CA LEU A 4 21.38 9.34 11.28
C LEU A 4 21.68 10.34 10.14
N ALA A 5 22.71 11.18 10.31
CA ALA A 5 23.13 12.15 9.30
C ALA A 5 23.87 11.53 8.10
N ALA A 6 24.50 10.35 8.28
CA ALA A 6 25.20 9.66 7.21
C ALA A 6 24.22 8.91 6.28
N ILE A 7 23.16 8.33 6.85
CA ILE A 7 22.13 7.61 6.10
C ILE A 7 21.32 8.59 5.23
N THR A 8 20.93 9.75 5.77
CA THR A 8 20.19 10.76 5.01
C THR A 8 21.03 11.40 3.90
N LEU A 9 22.33 11.62 4.11
CA LEU A 9 23.22 12.19 3.08
C LEU A 9 23.44 11.23 1.90
N VAL A 10 23.55 9.92 2.17
CA VAL A 10 23.71 8.88 1.14
C VAL A 10 22.43 8.74 0.30
N ILE A 11 21.26 8.83 0.93
CA ILE A 11 19.97 8.81 0.24
C ILE A 11 19.85 10.02 -0.70
N SER A 12 20.15 11.23 -0.24
CA SER A 12 20.10 12.45 -1.08
C SER A 12 21.07 12.42 -2.28
N LEU A 13 22.22 11.76 -2.15
CA LEU A 13 23.20 11.64 -3.22
C LEU A 13 22.78 10.62 -4.29
N ILE A 14 22.05 9.57 -3.91
CA ILE A 14 21.47 8.62 -4.87
C ILE A 14 20.38 9.33 -5.70
N TYR A 15 19.50 10.10 -5.05
CA TYR A 15 18.47 10.91 -5.72
C TYR A 15 19.04 11.97 -6.69
N PHE A 16 20.27 12.46 -6.46
CA PHE A 16 20.90 13.46 -7.33
C PHE A 16 21.43 12.89 -8.66
N SER A 17 21.59 11.56 -8.77
CA SER A 17 22.28 10.92 -9.91
C SER A 17 21.38 10.24 -10.95
N LEU A 18 20.06 10.15 -10.74
CA LEU A 18 19.13 9.72 -11.79
C LEU A 18 18.32 10.90 -12.30
N SER A 19 18.70 11.35 -13.49
CA SER A 19 18.09 12.44 -14.24
C SER A 19 16.71 12.03 -14.79
N ALA A 20 15.69 12.76 -14.32
CA ALA A 20 14.48 13.31 -14.96
C ALA A 20 13.95 12.74 -16.31
N PRO A 21 12.70 13.08 -16.69
CA PRO A 21 11.42 12.82 -16.05
C PRO A 21 10.50 12.04 -17.01
N VAL A 22 9.86 10.97 -16.56
CA VAL A 22 8.70 10.40 -17.28
C VAL A 22 7.61 10.21 -16.26
N ILE A 23 6.50 10.89 -16.47
CA ILE A 23 5.23 10.62 -15.80
C ILE A 23 4.79 9.24 -16.28
N ALA A 24 5.22 8.22 -15.54
CA ALA A 24 4.57 6.95 -15.36
C ALA A 24 4.92 6.54 -13.92
N ALA A 25 4.17 7.08 -12.97
CA ALA A 25 4.44 7.01 -11.53
C ALA A 25 4.18 5.60 -10.92
N ASN A 26 4.25 4.53 -11.72
CA ASN A 26 3.74 3.21 -11.35
C ASN A 26 4.78 2.27 -10.73
N SER A 27 6.06 2.38 -11.08
CA SER A 27 7.07 1.41 -10.59
C SER A 27 7.47 1.61 -9.13
N GLU A 28 7.53 2.87 -8.68
CA GLU A 28 7.87 3.21 -7.28
C GLU A 28 6.71 2.87 -6.34
N ASP A 29 5.48 3.17 -6.75
CA ASP A 29 4.26 2.91 -5.97
C ASP A 29 4.01 1.39 -5.78
N ILE A 30 4.29 0.55 -6.79
CA ILE A 30 4.27 -0.91 -6.64
C ILE A 30 5.32 -1.38 -5.63
N ASN A 31 6.55 -0.83 -5.68
CA ASN A 31 7.61 -1.26 -4.76
C ASN A 31 7.24 -0.96 -3.31
N HIS A 32 6.67 0.22 -3.04
CA HIS A 32 6.16 0.55 -1.71
C HIS A 32 4.97 -0.30 -1.30
N LEU A 33 4.05 -0.63 -2.22
CA LEU A 33 2.95 -1.54 -1.92
C LEU A 33 3.46 -2.94 -1.55
N LEU A 34 4.40 -3.51 -2.29
CA LEU A 34 4.88 -4.87 -2.06
C LEU A 34 5.87 -4.98 -0.89
N GLN A 35 6.63 -3.92 -0.59
CA GLN A 35 7.60 -3.92 0.52
C GLN A 35 7.00 -3.41 1.83
N ASP A 36 6.22 -2.33 1.75
CA ASP A 36 5.75 -1.59 2.93
C ASP A 36 4.25 -1.78 3.18
N ASN A 37 3.53 -2.47 2.26
CA ASN A 37 2.08 -2.67 2.33
C ASN A 37 1.30 -1.34 2.40
N TRP A 38 1.87 -0.30 1.79
CA TRP A 38 1.44 1.07 1.93
C TRP A 38 1.48 1.79 0.59
N CYS A 39 0.32 2.24 0.12
CA CYS A 39 0.20 3.12 -1.03
C CYS A 39 -0.96 4.10 -0.81
N VAL A 40 -0.63 5.29 -0.32
CA VAL A 40 -1.62 6.32 0.00
C VAL A 40 -1.30 7.62 -0.69
N SER A 41 -2.33 8.44 -0.88
CA SER A 41 -2.12 9.86 -1.20
C SER A 41 -1.47 10.55 -0.01
N PHE A 42 -0.25 11.05 -0.18
CA PHE A 42 0.43 11.87 0.83
C PHE A 42 1.03 13.08 0.15
N LEU A 43 0.87 14.26 0.78
CA LEU A 43 1.48 15.55 0.44
C LEU A 43 1.88 15.65 -1.04
N TRP A 44 1.01 16.24 -1.87
CA TRP A 44 1.21 16.55 -3.31
C TRP A 44 1.32 15.38 -4.31
N LYS A 45 1.37 14.10 -3.90
CA LYS A 45 1.32 12.95 -4.82
C LYS A 45 0.20 11.96 -4.45
N GLN A 46 -0.65 11.63 -5.43
CA GLN A 46 -1.63 10.56 -5.33
C GLN A 46 -0.96 9.22 -5.72
N CYS A 47 -1.17 8.16 -4.94
CA CYS A 47 -0.78 6.81 -5.31
C CYS A 47 -1.57 6.39 -6.56
N ASP A 48 -0.88 6.06 -7.65
CA ASP A 48 -1.50 5.66 -8.91
C ASP A 48 -1.07 4.26 -9.32
N LEU A 49 -2.00 3.33 -9.18
CA LEU A 49 -1.82 1.93 -9.55
C LEU A 49 -2.69 1.55 -10.74
N SER A 50 -3.25 2.50 -11.48
CA SER A 50 -4.20 2.20 -12.55
C SER A 50 -3.66 1.23 -13.60
N GLU A 51 -4.53 0.32 -14.05
CA GLU A 51 -4.28 -0.71 -15.06
C GLU A 51 -3.16 -1.72 -14.72
N ILE A 52 -2.69 -1.74 -13.46
CA ILE A 52 -1.66 -2.68 -13.02
C ILE A 52 -2.26 -4.07 -12.81
N ASP A 53 -1.44 -5.09 -13.11
CA ASP A 53 -1.75 -6.48 -12.80
C ASP A 53 -1.20 -6.89 -11.43
N LEU A 54 -2.11 -7.15 -10.49
CA LEU A 54 -1.87 -7.62 -9.13
C LEU A 54 -2.59 -8.96 -8.88
N HIS A 55 -2.78 -9.78 -9.92
CA HIS A 55 -3.43 -11.08 -9.78
C HIS A 55 -2.69 -11.98 -8.77
N GLU A 56 -3.46 -12.67 -7.94
CA GLU A 56 -2.98 -13.62 -6.92
C GLU A 56 -1.93 -13.04 -5.95
N THR A 57 -1.81 -11.71 -5.85
CA THR A 57 -0.89 -11.05 -4.93
C THR A 57 -1.41 -11.08 -3.49
N ASN A 58 -0.50 -11.11 -2.52
CA ASN A 58 -0.83 -10.99 -1.11
C ASN A 58 -0.71 -9.52 -0.67
N LEU A 59 -1.85 -8.89 -0.46
CA LEU A 59 -2.01 -7.49 -0.05
C LEU A 59 -2.80 -7.40 1.27
N ASN A 60 -2.57 -8.37 2.15
CA ASN A 60 -3.24 -8.45 3.43
C ASN A 60 -2.93 -7.24 4.31
N ASN A 61 -3.97 -6.54 4.75
CA ASN A 61 -3.90 -5.28 5.51
C ASN A 61 -3.22 -4.14 4.74
N ALA A 62 -3.17 -4.20 3.40
CA ALA A 62 -2.62 -3.12 2.59
C ALA A 62 -3.39 -1.83 2.82
N ASN A 63 -2.67 -0.72 3.01
CA ASN A 63 -3.27 0.60 3.01
C ASN A 63 -3.27 1.15 1.58
N LEU A 64 -4.43 1.10 0.92
CA LEU A 64 -4.68 1.60 -0.44
C LEU A 64 -5.59 2.84 -0.41
N SER A 65 -5.64 3.55 0.73
CA SER A 65 -6.54 4.69 0.91
C SER A 65 -6.21 5.84 -0.05
N GLY A 66 -7.24 6.35 -0.73
CA GLY A 66 -7.11 7.43 -1.71
C GLY A 66 -6.38 7.07 -3.01
N ALA A 67 -6.03 5.80 -3.23
CA ALA A 67 -5.31 5.35 -4.42
C ALA A 67 -6.18 5.39 -5.69
N ASN A 68 -5.56 5.66 -6.83
CA ASN A 68 -6.18 5.39 -8.14
C ASN A 68 -5.95 3.93 -8.50
N LEU A 69 -7.00 3.11 -8.43
CA LEU A 69 -7.01 1.68 -8.75
C LEU A 69 -7.85 1.39 -10.01
N THR A 70 -8.01 2.39 -10.88
CA THR A 70 -8.81 2.27 -12.11
C THR A 70 -8.25 1.14 -12.98
N GLY A 71 -9.08 0.18 -13.37
CA GLY A 71 -8.67 -0.92 -14.26
C GLY A 71 -7.70 -1.94 -13.65
N VAL A 72 -7.40 -1.88 -12.35
CA VAL A 72 -6.46 -2.82 -11.71
C VAL A 72 -6.98 -4.24 -11.73
N ASN A 73 -6.10 -5.20 -12.03
CA ASN A 73 -6.43 -6.61 -11.91
C ASN A 73 -6.03 -7.18 -10.55
N PHE A 74 -6.98 -7.37 -9.65
CA PHE A 74 -6.83 -8.04 -8.35
C PHE A 74 -7.35 -9.49 -8.38
N GLN A 75 -7.48 -10.11 -9.55
CA GLN A 75 -8.05 -11.46 -9.65
C GLN A 75 -7.32 -12.44 -8.72
N GLY A 76 -8.04 -13.10 -7.83
CA GLY A 76 -7.46 -14.06 -6.88
C GLY A 76 -6.56 -13.46 -5.79
N ALA A 77 -6.42 -12.13 -5.70
CA ALA A 77 -5.57 -11.48 -4.71
C ALA A 77 -6.09 -11.66 -3.28
N ASP A 78 -5.20 -11.77 -2.30
CA ASP A 78 -5.55 -11.77 -0.88
C ASP A 78 -5.53 -10.33 -0.34
N LEU A 79 -6.71 -9.75 -0.16
CA LEU A 79 -6.94 -8.36 0.27
C LEU A 79 -7.53 -8.33 1.70
N ASN A 80 -7.28 -9.36 2.50
CA ASN A 80 -7.87 -9.51 3.82
C ASN A 80 -7.45 -8.32 4.70
N GLY A 81 -8.43 -7.55 5.17
CA GLY A 81 -8.20 -6.36 5.99
C GLY A 81 -7.59 -5.15 5.27
N ALA A 82 -7.50 -5.15 3.94
CA ALA A 82 -7.00 -3.98 3.18
C ALA A 82 -7.95 -2.78 3.29
N ASP A 83 -7.38 -1.57 3.36
CA ASP A 83 -8.12 -0.31 3.41
C ASP A 83 -8.19 0.34 2.01
N PHE A 84 -9.39 0.47 1.48
CA PHE A 84 -9.68 1.13 0.19
C PHE A 84 -10.40 2.48 0.37
N SER A 85 -10.36 3.07 1.57
CA SER A 85 -11.09 4.30 1.88
C SER A 85 -10.73 5.42 0.90
N GLY A 86 -11.71 5.90 0.14
CA GLY A 86 -11.51 6.96 -0.86
C GLY A 86 -10.75 6.54 -2.13
N ALA A 87 -10.48 5.25 -2.34
CA ALA A 87 -9.84 4.76 -3.56
C ALA A 87 -10.81 4.75 -4.76
N ASN A 88 -10.28 4.97 -5.96
CA ASN A 88 -11.04 4.83 -7.21
C ASN A 88 -10.83 3.44 -7.81
N LEU A 89 -11.85 2.57 -7.71
CA LEU A 89 -11.83 1.19 -8.22
C LEU A 89 -12.55 1.01 -9.56
N THR A 90 -12.76 2.09 -10.33
CA THR A 90 -13.50 2.02 -11.59
C THR A 90 -12.87 1.01 -12.55
N GLY A 91 -13.63 -0.03 -12.94
CA GLY A 91 -13.14 -1.06 -13.86
C GLY A 91 -12.14 -2.06 -13.27
N ALA A 92 -11.88 -2.05 -11.95
CA ALA A 92 -11.01 -3.03 -11.33
C ALA A 92 -11.60 -4.45 -11.38
N ASN A 93 -10.76 -5.46 -11.66
CA ASN A 93 -11.14 -6.87 -11.63
C ASN A 93 -10.84 -7.48 -10.25
N LEU A 94 -11.88 -7.71 -9.44
CA LEU A 94 -11.79 -8.33 -8.11
C LEU A 94 -12.24 -9.80 -8.11
N THR A 95 -12.31 -10.45 -9.29
CA THR A 95 -12.83 -11.82 -9.41
C THR A 95 -12.00 -12.78 -8.55
N GLY A 96 -12.64 -13.44 -7.59
CA GLY A 96 -11.96 -14.40 -6.71
C GLY A 96 -11.05 -13.78 -5.65
N ALA A 97 -10.99 -12.45 -5.52
CA ALA A 97 -10.19 -11.81 -4.48
C ALA A 97 -10.77 -12.04 -3.07
N ASN A 98 -9.90 -12.26 -2.08
CA ASN A 98 -10.31 -12.42 -0.68
C ASN A 98 -10.40 -11.07 0.03
N LEU A 99 -11.62 -10.55 0.20
CA LEU A 99 -11.90 -9.27 0.87
C LEU A 99 -12.34 -9.42 2.33
N SER A 100 -12.06 -10.57 2.95
CA SER A 100 -12.51 -10.79 4.33
C SER A 100 -11.90 -9.75 5.28
N GLN A 101 -12.71 -9.19 6.17
CA GLN A 101 -12.22 -8.32 7.24
C GLN A 101 -11.67 -9.22 8.35
N ARG A 102 -10.38 -9.08 8.69
CA ARG A 102 -9.82 -9.78 9.84
C ARG A 102 -10.28 -9.09 11.12
N TRP A 103 -11.50 -9.42 11.55
CA TRP A 103 -11.89 -9.23 12.94
C TRP A 103 -11.04 -10.15 13.81
N LEU A 104 -9.84 -9.71 14.16
CA LEU A 104 -9.19 -10.22 15.35
C LEU A 104 -10.16 -9.90 16.49
N LYS A 105 -10.87 -10.93 16.98
CA LYS A 105 -11.48 -10.89 18.30
C LYS A 105 -10.33 -10.53 19.26
N THR A 106 -10.20 -9.25 19.61
CA THR A 106 -9.35 -8.84 20.72
C THR A 106 -9.72 -9.77 21.87
N ARG A 107 -8.73 -10.56 22.27
CA ARG A 107 -8.80 -11.51 23.37
C ARG A 107 -9.49 -10.79 24.52
N ALA A 108 -10.66 -11.29 24.94
CA ALA A 108 -11.39 -10.74 26.08
C ALA A 108 -10.37 -10.47 27.19
N LEU A 109 -10.22 -9.20 27.57
CA LEU A 109 -9.47 -8.80 28.76
C LEU A 109 -10.03 -9.67 29.90
N PRO A 110 -9.20 -10.37 30.69
CA PRO A 110 -9.72 -11.05 31.87
C PRO A 110 -10.32 -9.97 32.78
N THR A 111 -11.65 -9.89 32.79
CA THR A 111 -12.40 -9.12 33.77
C THR A 111 -12.20 -9.81 35.10
N GLY A 112 -11.23 -9.36 35.89
CA GLY A 112 -11.03 -9.94 37.21
C GLY A 112 -9.72 -9.57 37.85
N GLU A 113 -9.56 -8.32 38.28
CA GLU A 113 -8.98 -8.10 39.61
C GLU A 113 -9.56 -6.83 40.23
N ARG A 114 -10.71 -7.03 40.89
CA ARG A 114 -11.07 -6.22 42.05
C ARG A 114 -10.30 -6.80 43.24
N ARG A 115 -9.28 -6.11 43.73
CA ARG A 115 -8.99 -5.98 45.16
C ARG A 115 -8.39 -4.61 45.43
#